data_AF-A0A965NMF0-F1
#
_entry.id   AF-A0A965NMF0-F1
#
_cell.length_a   1.000
_cell.length_b   1.000
_cell.length_c   1.000
_cell.angle_alpha   90.00
_cell.angle_beta   90.00
_cell.angle_gamma   90.00
#
_symmetry.space_group_name_H-M   'P 1'
#
loop_
_entity.id
_entity.type
_entity.pdbx_description
1 polymer ?
#
loop_
_entity_poly.entity_id
_entity_poly.type
_entity_poly.pdbx_seq_one_letter_code
_entity_poly.pdbx_strand_id
1 'polypeptide(L)'
;KGQAYYSVPADNPFLKTTSHRGRPMEAGSVRTETWATGLRNAWRFSFDPKTGACFAGDVGQNLFEEIDILVAGGDYGWHDVEGNHVFNQKDASGKKSAPGLAAPSDFKAPIHEYDRKLGNSVTGGVVYRGDRVPAIADAYVFADFASGRIFALREQGGKWESQQVAKDFSISAFGYDPSNGDVLVASLAGQIKRIVKK
;
A
#
# COMPACT_ATOMS: atom_id res chain seq x y z
N LYS A 1 10.38 -31.55 -5.04
CA LYS A 1 10.92 -30.17 -4.96
C LYS A 1 10.84 -29.58 -6.37
N GLY A 2 10.29 -28.37 -6.54
CA GLY A 2 10.24 -27.69 -7.84
C GLY A 2 11.57 -27.02 -8.18
N GLN A 3 11.80 -26.78 -9.47
CA GLN A 3 12.92 -25.98 -9.95
C GLN A 3 12.51 -24.51 -9.98
N ALA A 4 13.32 -23.62 -9.39
CA ALA A 4 13.10 -22.19 -9.50
C ALA A 4 13.56 -21.70 -10.88
N TYR A 5 12.73 -20.90 -11.54
CA TYR A 5 13.03 -20.23 -12.82
C TYR A 5 13.30 -18.73 -12.64
N TYR A 6 13.77 -18.34 -11.46
CA TYR A 6 14.14 -16.97 -11.10
C TYR A 6 15.44 -16.97 -10.29
N SER A 7 16.11 -15.82 -10.25
CA SER A 7 17.24 -15.55 -9.35
C SER A 7 16.83 -14.56 -8.28
N VAL A 8 17.37 -14.74 -7.06
CA VAL A 8 17.25 -13.73 -6.01
C VAL A 8 18.31 -12.65 -6.24
N PRO A 9 17.94 -11.35 -6.27
CA PRO A 9 18.90 -10.26 -6.38
C PRO A 9 19.94 -10.29 -5.25
N ALA A 10 21.20 -9.98 -5.58
CA ALA A 10 22.31 -10.04 -4.61
C ALA A 10 22.17 -9.03 -3.45
N ASP A 11 21.39 -7.97 -3.66
CA ASP A 11 21.03 -6.93 -2.70
C ASP A 11 19.73 -7.22 -1.94
N ASN A 12 19.14 -8.41 -2.11
CA ASN A 12 17.93 -8.76 -1.38
C ASN A 12 18.20 -8.79 0.14
N PRO A 13 17.41 -8.07 0.95
CA PRO A 13 17.65 -7.88 2.38
C PRO A 13 17.53 -9.18 3.18
N PHE A 14 16.84 -10.19 2.68
CA PHE A 14 16.61 -11.46 3.38
C PHE A 14 17.65 -12.55 3.07
N LEU A 15 18.64 -12.29 2.19
CA LEU A 15 19.68 -13.28 1.87
C LEU A 15 20.56 -13.66 3.07
N LYS A 16 20.78 -12.73 4.02
CA LYS A 16 21.69 -12.91 5.17
C LYS A 16 21.01 -12.66 6.51
N THR A 17 19.69 -12.56 6.53
CA THR A 17 18.94 -12.28 7.75
C THR A 17 19.02 -13.46 8.71
N THR A 18 19.50 -13.21 9.92
CA THR A 18 19.58 -14.20 11.01
C THR A 18 18.54 -13.96 12.11
N SER A 19 17.77 -12.87 12.02
CA SER A 19 16.72 -12.53 12.99
C SER A 19 15.64 -11.65 12.38
N HIS A 20 14.40 -11.81 12.83
CA HIS A 20 13.26 -10.97 12.44
C HIS A 20 12.37 -10.71 13.67
N ARG A 21 11.96 -9.45 13.89
CA ARG A 21 11.25 -8.99 15.11
C ARG A 21 11.88 -9.48 16.42
N GLY A 22 13.22 -9.39 16.51
CA GLY A 22 13.99 -9.83 17.68
C GLY A 22 14.07 -11.35 17.89
N ARG A 23 13.50 -12.17 16.99
CA ARG A 23 13.55 -13.63 17.07
C ARG A 23 14.59 -14.17 16.10
N PRO A 24 15.43 -15.14 16.51
CA PRO A 24 16.39 -15.76 15.61
C PRO A 24 15.65 -16.52 14.48
N MET A 25 16.22 -16.49 13.29
CA MET A 25 15.75 -17.26 12.13
C MET A 25 16.77 -18.35 11.78
N GLU A 26 16.28 -19.55 11.50
CA GLU A 26 17.13 -20.62 10.98
C GLU A 26 17.47 -20.30 9.51
N ALA A 27 18.74 -20.26 9.14
CA ALA A 27 19.19 -19.87 7.80
C ALA A 27 18.51 -20.65 6.65
N GLY A 28 18.21 -21.94 6.86
CA GLY A 28 17.52 -22.79 5.88
C GLY A 28 16.00 -22.55 5.77
N SER A 29 15.42 -21.79 6.71
CA SER A 29 13.98 -21.47 6.77
C SER A 29 13.63 -20.13 6.11
N VAL A 30 14.62 -19.27 5.89
CA VAL A 30 14.40 -17.93 5.33
C VAL A 30 13.99 -18.06 3.86
N ARG A 31 12.86 -17.47 3.52
CA ARG A 31 12.42 -17.31 2.13
C ARG A 31 13.16 -16.13 1.52
N THR A 32 14.27 -16.39 0.85
CA THR A 32 15.17 -15.36 0.29
C THR A 32 14.55 -14.54 -0.83
N GLU A 33 13.36 -14.90 -1.29
CA GLU A 33 12.56 -14.16 -2.27
C GLU A 33 11.81 -12.98 -1.63
N THR A 34 11.70 -12.95 -0.30
CA THR A 34 11.01 -11.90 0.45
C THR A 34 11.71 -10.56 0.23
N TRP A 35 10.94 -9.49 0.01
CA TRP A 35 11.46 -8.12 -0.08
C TRP A 35 11.04 -7.26 1.10
N ALA A 36 9.81 -7.46 1.58
CA ALA A 36 9.18 -6.77 2.70
C ALA A 36 8.24 -7.74 3.42
N THR A 37 7.92 -7.45 4.69
CA THR A 37 7.06 -8.26 5.56
C THR A 37 6.00 -7.39 6.23
N GLY A 38 5.05 -8.00 6.94
CA GLY A 38 4.10 -7.26 7.75
C GLY A 38 3.01 -6.52 6.96
N LEU A 39 2.79 -6.90 5.71
CA LEU A 39 1.60 -6.50 4.95
C LEU A 39 0.45 -7.48 5.25
N ARG A 40 -0.80 -7.02 5.16
CA ARG A 40 -2.00 -7.83 5.45
C ARG A 40 -2.64 -8.37 4.18
N ASN A 41 -3.05 -7.47 3.31
CA ASN A 41 -3.67 -7.74 2.01
C ASN A 41 -3.36 -6.58 1.06
N ALA A 42 -2.08 -6.46 0.68
CA ALA A 42 -1.59 -5.53 -0.33
C ALA A 42 -2.22 -5.83 -1.69
N TRP A 43 -3.44 -5.31 -1.89
CA TRP A 43 -4.28 -5.60 -3.05
C TRP A 43 -3.60 -5.18 -4.35
N ARG A 44 -2.92 -4.04 -4.32
CA ARG A 44 -2.24 -3.51 -5.49
C ARG A 44 -1.02 -2.73 -5.12
N PHE A 45 0.03 -2.92 -5.92
CA PHE A 45 1.20 -2.08 -5.93
C PHE A 45 1.42 -1.45 -7.31
N SER A 46 2.11 -0.32 -7.34
CA SER A 46 2.57 0.33 -8.56
C SER A 46 3.90 1.02 -8.34
N PHE A 47 4.69 1.09 -9.40
CA PHE A 47 5.93 1.83 -9.39
C PHE A 47 5.67 3.21 -10.00
N ASP A 48 6.14 4.26 -9.33
CA ASP A 48 6.24 5.56 -9.95
C ASP A 48 7.31 5.51 -11.06
N PRO A 49 6.95 5.72 -12.34
CA PRO A 49 7.89 5.59 -13.45
C PRO A 49 9.04 6.62 -13.38
N LYS A 50 8.89 7.70 -12.62
CA LYS A 50 9.93 8.74 -12.47
C LYS A 50 10.96 8.41 -11.40
N THR A 51 10.52 7.95 -10.23
CA THR A 51 11.40 7.74 -9.06
C THR A 51 11.73 6.28 -8.78
N GLY A 52 10.95 5.34 -9.34
CA GLY A 52 11.03 3.92 -9.01
C GLY A 52 10.44 3.56 -7.64
N ALA A 53 9.83 4.50 -6.92
CA ALA A 53 9.18 4.22 -5.65
C ALA A 53 8.00 3.26 -5.83
N CYS A 54 7.95 2.20 -5.02
CA CYS A 54 6.88 1.22 -5.02
C CYS A 54 5.81 1.63 -4.02
N PHE A 55 4.63 2.03 -4.50
CA PHE A 55 3.46 2.30 -3.67
C PHE A 55 2.61 1.04 -3.55
N ALA A 56 1.98 0.82 -2.40
CA ALA A 56 1.02 -0.25 -2.21
C ALA A 56 -0.24 0.28 -1.52
N GLY A 57 -1.41 -0.25 -1.89
CA GLY A 57 -2.62 -0.15 -1.08
C GLY A 57 -2.81 -1.45 -0.31
N ASP A 58 -2.76 -1.39 1.01
CA ASP A 58 -2.94 -2.52 1.91
C ASP A 58 -4.29 -2.47 2.61
N VAL A 59 -5.13 -3.46 2.29
CA VAL A 59 -6.49 -3.55 2.85
C VAL A 59 -6.41 -4.13 4.25
N GLY A 60 -6.57 -3.29 5.27
CA GLY A 60 -6.59 -3.74 6.66
C GLY A 60 -7.75 -4.67 6.98
N GLN A 61 -7.76 -5.27 8.17
CA GLN A 61 -8.78 -6.24 8.54
C GLN A 61 -10.06 -5.60 9.07
N ASN A 62 -9.97 -4.62 9.98
CA ASN A 62 -11.17 -4.11 10.67
C ASN A 62 -11.15 -2.62 11.03
N LEU A 63 -9.98 -1.99 11.10
CA LEU A 63 -9.83 -0.67 11.70
C LEU A 63 -9.44 0.40 10.67
N PHE A 64 -8.41 0.13 9.88
CA PHE A 64 -7.79 1.10 8.99
C PHE A 64 -7.49 0.50 7.61
N GLU A 65 -7.46 1.35 6.61
CA GLU A 65 -6.90 1.08 5.29
C GLU A 65 -5.60 1.86 5.14
N GLU A 66 -4.64 1.34 4.38
CA GLU A 66 -3.28 1.90 4.33
C GLU A 66 -2.77 2.10 2.90
N ILE A 67 -1.99 3.17 2.72
CA ILE A 67 -1.08 3.35 1.59
C ILE A 67 0.35 3.36 2.11
N ASP A 68 1.19 2.52 1.52
CA ASP A 68 2.60 2.34 1.88
C ASP A 68 3.53 2.69 0.73
N ILE A 69 4.76 3.08 1.08
CA ILE A 69 5.90 3.02 0.16
C ILE A 69 6.80 1.85 0.56
N LEU A 70 6.82 0.82 -0.28
CA LEU A 70 7.54 -0.41 -0.02
C LEU A 70 9.05 -0.26 -0.21
N VAL A 71 9.80 -0.47 0.86
CA VAL A 71 11.27 -0.44 0.88
C VAL A 71 11.87 -1.82 1.19
N ALA A 72 13.13 -2.01 0.79
CA ALA A 72 13.90 -3.22 1.09
C ALA A 72 13.94 -3.50 2.59
N GLY A 73 13.46 -4.68 3.00
CA GLY A 73 13.49 -5.15 4.38
C GLY A 73 12.47 -4.47 5.29
N GLY A 74 11.59 -3.63 4.72
CA GLY A 74 10.53 -2.99 5.47
C GLY A 74 9.58 -3.99 6.10
N ASP A 75 9.23 -3.76 7.36
CA ASP A 75 8.21 -4.51 8.10
C ASP A 75 7.05 -3.57 8.42
N TYR A 76 5.89 -3.80 7.79
CA TYR A 76 4.68 -2.97 7.93
C TYR A 76 3.79 -3.43 9.10
N GLY A 77 4.30 -4.37 9.90
CA GLY A 77 3.80 -4.60 11.24
C GLY A 77 2.58 -5.51 11.39
N TRP A 78 1.83 -5.79 10.31
CA TRP A 78 0.77 -6.79 10.38
C TRP A 78 1.31 -8.12 10.95
N HIS A 79 0.68 -8.76 11.92
CA HIS A 79 -0.63 -8.43 12.50
C HIS A 79 -0.58 -7.70 13.86
N ASP A 80 0.56 -7.18 14.28
CA ASP A 80 0.68 -6.48 15.57
C ASP A 80 0.07 -5.07 15.50
N VAL A 81 0.04 -4.49 14.30
CA VAL A 81 -0.58 -3.18 13.99
C VAL A 81 -1.42 -3.24 12.71
N GLU A 82 -2.37 -2.31 12.62
CA GLU A 82 -3.14 -1.96 11.42
C GLU A 82 -3.10 -0.43 11.35
N GLY A 83 -2.34 0.08 10.40
CA GLY A 83 -1.90 1.46 10.32
C GLY A 83 -0.91 1.80 11.43
N ASN A 84 -1.03 3.01 11.98
CA ASN A 84 -0.29 3.46 13.15
C ASN A 84 -0.96 3.05 14.47
N HIS A 85 -1.75 1.98 14.45
CA HIS A 85 -2.57 1.57 15.59
C HIS A 85 -2.32 0.11 15.95
N VAL A 86 -2.16 -0.16 17.25
CA VAL A 86 -2.04 -1.53 17.77
C VAL A 86 -3.28 -2.33 17.37
N PHE A 87 -3.07 -3.49 16.74
CA PHE A 87 -4.13 -4.36 16.29
C PHE A 87 -4.18 -5.65 17.11
N ASN A 88 -5.28 -5.82 17.84
CA ASN A 88 -5.53 -7.02 18.61
C ASN A 88 -6.45 -7.96 17.83
N GLN A 89 -5.91 -9.04 17.26
CA GLN A 89 -6.72 -10.04 16.56
C GLN A 89 -7.85 -10.66 17.41
N LYS A 90 -7.69 -10.73 18.74
CA LYS A 90 -8.73 -11.24 19.66
C LYS A 90 -9.82 -10.20 19.94
N ASP A 91 -9.54 -8.93 19.70
CA ASP A 91 -10.49 -7.82 19.79
C ASP A 91 -10.32 -6.91 18.57
N ALA A 92 -10.84 -7.39 17.45
CA ALA A 92 -10.82 -6.69 16.17
C ALA A 92 -11.58 -5.34 16.16
N SER A 93 -12.16 -4.91 17.29
CA SER A 93 -12.76 -3.59 17.44
C SER A 93 -11.76 -2.48 17.78
N GLY A 94 -10.50 -2.85 18.10
CA GLY A 94 -9.44 -1.89 18.45
C GLY A 94 -9.61 -1.23 19.83
N LYS A 95 -10.59 -1.67 20.63
CA LYS A 95 -10.93 -1.05 21.92
C LYS A 95 -10.07 -1.56 23.08
N LYS A 96 -9.48 -2.74 22.95
CA LYS A 96 -8.61 -3.33 23.98
C LYS A 96 -7.24 -3.66 23.40
N SER A 97 -6.20 -3.10 24.01
CA SER A 97 -4.82 -3.53 23.77
C SER A 97 -4.64 -4.98 24.23
N ALA A 98 -3.81 -5.75 23.51
CA ALA A 98 -3.30 -7.02 24.00
C ALA A 98 -1.85 -6.86 24.49
N PRO A 99 -1.49 -7.41 25.66
CA PRO A 99 -0.10 -7.42 26.11
C PRO A 99 0.77 -8.24 25.16
N GLY A 100 1.99 -7.77 24.90
CA GLY A 100 2.98 -8.45 24.06
C GLY A 100 2.93 -8.12 22.57
N LEU A 101 2.04 -7.22 22.14
CA LEU A 101 2.10 -6.64 20.80
C LEU A 101 3.17 -5.55 20.73
N ALA A 102 3.92 -5.51 19.64
CA ALA A 102 4.87 -4.44 19.35
C ALA A 102 4.15 -3.10 19.16
N ALA A 103 4.85 -2.00 19.42
CA ALA A 103 4.30 -0.67 19.23
C ALA A 103 4.33 -0.30 17.74
N PRO A 104 3.43 0.57 17.24
CA PRO A 104 3.48 1.05 15.86
C PRO A 104 4.82 1.68 15.46
N SER A 105 5.53 2.29 16.41
CA SER A 105 6.87 2.86 16.20
C SER A 105 7.95 1.81 15.88
N ASP A 106 7.69 0.52 16.10
CA ASP A 106 8.61 -0.57 15.80
C ASP A 106 8.58 -0.97 14.32
N PHE A 107 7.64 -0.41 13.54
CA PHE A 107 7.34 -0.79 12.16
C PHE A 107 7.48 0.38 11.19
N LYS A 108 7.51 0.06 9.90
CA LYS A 108 7.47 1.06 8.83
C LYS A 108 6.04 1.62 8.76
N ALA A 109 5.89 2.89 9.12
CA ALA A 109 4.60 3.56 9.09
C ALA A 109 4.06 3.72 7.65
N PRO A 110 2.74 3.62 7.45
CA PRO A 110 2.11 3.97 6.19
C PRO A 110 2.26 5.46 5.91
N ILE A 111 2.32 5.83 4.63
CA ILE A 111 2.32 7.24 4.23
C ILE A 111 0.91 7.85 4.32
N HIS A 112 -0.12 7.02 4.33
CA HIS A 112 -1.49 7.45 4.56
C HIS A 112 -2.32 6.31 5.13
N GLU A 113 -3.20 6.63 6.06
CA GLU A 113 -4.18 5.70 6.60
C GLU A 113 -5.54 6.38 6.73
N TYR A 114 -6.62 5.59 6.73
CA TYR A 114 -7.96 6.10 7.01
C TYR A 114 -8.86 5.03 7.63
N ASP A 115 -9.82 5.48 8.45
CA ASP A 115 -10.72 4.59 9.18
C ASP A 115 -11.90 4.08 8.32
N ARG A 116 -12.64 3.14 8.89
CA ARG A 116 -13.84 2.53 8.26
C ARG A 116 -14.98 3.49 7.93
N LYS A 117 -14.96 4.74 8.42
CA LYS A 117 -15.94 5.76 8.02
C LYS A 117 -15.61 6.35 6.65
N LEU A 118 -14.32 6.41 6.31
CA LEU A 118 -13.85 6.93 5.03
C LEU A 118 -13.80 5.86 3.93
N GLY A 119 -13.54 4.60 4.26
CA GLY A 119 -13.57 3.51 3.29
C GLY A 119 -13.30 2.15 3.92
N ASN A 120 -13.41 1.06 3.16
CA ASN A 120 -13.32 -0.31 3.69
C ASN A 120 -12.54 -1.28 2.80
N SER A 121 -11.97 -0.79 1.70
CA SER A 121 -11.19 -1.62 0.79
C SER A 121 -10.38 -0.71 -0.14
N VAL A 122 -9.20 -0.32 0.31
CA VAL A 122 -8.26 0.44 -0.51
C VAL A 122 -7.86 -0.37 -1.73
N THR A 123 -7.95 0.25 -2.89
CA THR A 123 -7.59 -0.37 -4.17
C THR A 123 -6.11 -0.15 -4.51
N GLY A 124 -5.45 0.80 -3.84
CA GLY A 124 -4.20 1.36 -4.31
C GLY A 124 -4.40 2.23 -5.56
N GLY A 125 -3.31 2.57 -6.23
CA GLY A 125 -3.29 3.66 -7.18
C GLY A 125 -2.03 3.73 -8.03
N VAL A 126 -1.79 4.90 -8.62
CA VAL A 126 -0.59 5.24 -9.40
C VAL A 126 -0.25 6.72 -9.22
N VAL A 127 1.00 7.13 -9.45
CA VAL A 127 1.37 8.55 -9.42
C VAL A 127 1.03 9.22 -10.75
N TYR A 128 0.19 10.24 -10.76
CA TYR A 128 -0.18 10.92 -12.00
C TYR A 128 1.02 11.70 -12.57
N ARG A 129 1.46 11.30 -13.77
CA ARG A 129 2.59 11.91 -14.50
C ARG A 129 2.17 12.52 -15.85
N GLY A 130 0.87 12.63 -16.13
CA GLY A 130 0.34 13.32 -17.30
C GLY A 130 0.30 14.83 -17.11
N ASP A 131 -0.09 15.55 -18.17
CA ASP A 131 -0.14 17.02 -18.23
C ASP A 131 -1.56 17.59 -18.34
N ARG A 132 -2.56 16.75 -18.66
CA ARG A 132 -3.94 17.18 -18.95
C ARG A 132 -4.78 17.52 -17.72
N VAL A 133 -4.39 17.03 -16.54
CA VAL A 133 -5.09 17.28 -15.28
C VAL A 133 -4.12 17.88 -14.24
N PRO A 134 -3.73 19.17 -14.39
CA PRO A 134 -2.74 19.79 -13.50
C PRO A 134 -3.08 19.75 -12.02
N ALA A 135 -4.37 19.71 -11.66
CA ALA A 135 -4.83 19.63 -10.27
C ALA A 135 -4.30 18.39 -9.52
N ILE A 136 -4.02 17.29 -10.23
CA ILE A 136 -3.48 16.04 -9.67
C ILE A 136 -2.04 15.75 -10.13
N ALA A 137 -1.36 16.71 -10.79
CA ALA A 137 0.05 16.61 -11.19
C ALA A 137 0.92 16.12 -10.05
N ASP A 138 1.67 15.03 -10.22
CA ASP A 138 2.58 14.45 -9.22
C ASP A 138 1.93 13.88 -7.95
N ALA A 139 0.60 13.79 -7.86
CA ALA A 139 -0.08 13.12 -6.76
C ALA A 139 -0.12 11.61 -6.97
N TYR A 140 -0.05 10.83 -5.88
CA TYR A 140 -0.49 9.44 -5.90
C TYR A 140 -2.01 9.39 -5.89
N VAL A 141 -2.60 8.95 -7.01
CA VAL A 141 -4.04 8.89 -7.20
C VAL A 141 -4.50 7.46 -6.92
N PHE A 142 -5.35 7.30 -5.91
CA PHE A 142 -5.85 6.00 -5.47
C PHE A 142 -7.35 6.04 -5.19
N ALA A 143 -7.96 4.87 -5.03
CA ALA A 143 -9.37 4.76 -4.69
C ALA A 143 -9.63 3.78 -3.55
N ASP A 144 -10.81 3.90 -2.97
CA ASP A 144 -11.43 2.92 -2.10
C ASP A 144 -12.60 2.25 -2.84
N PHE A 145 -12.56 0.93 -2.97
CA PHE A 145 -13.51 0.14 -3.74
C PHE A 145 -14.95 0.27 -3.20
N ALA A 146 -15.10 0.21 -1.87
CA ALA A 146 -16.40 0.16 -1.20
C ALA A 146 -17.11 1.52 -1.20
N SER A 147 -16.39 2.59 -0.88
CA SER A 147 -16.95 3.95 -0.83
C SER A 147 -17.01 4.63 -2.20
N GLY A 148 -16.22 4.15 -3.15
CA GLY A 148 -16.02 4.75 -4.47
C GLY A 148 -15.26 6.08 -4.44
N ARG A 149 -14.68 6.46 -3.30
CA ARG A 149 -13.91 7.71 -3.20
C ARG A 149 -12.59 7.57 -3.94
N ILE A 150 -12.24 8.61 -4.70
CA ILE A 150 -10.94 8.72 -5.38
C ILE A 150 -10.20 9.89 -4.76
N PHE A 151 -8.96 9.64 -4.37
CA PHE A 151 -8.12 10.57 -3.63
C PHE A 151 -6.86 10.91 -4.41
N ALA A 152 -6.35 12.11 -4.20
CA ALA A 152 -5.00 12.53 -4.57
C ALA A 152 -4.20 12.71 -3.28
N LEU A 153 -3.10 11.97 -3.17
CA LEU A 153 -2.19 11.98 -2.03
C LEU A 153 -0.88 12.66 -2.42
N ARG A 154 -0.44 13.64 -1.63
CA ARG A 154 0.72 14.49 -1.94
C ARG A 154 1.63 14.62 -0.75
N GLU A 155 2.94 14.59 -0.98
CA GLU A 155 3.91 14.97 0.03
C GLU A 155 4.15 16.49 0.00
N GLN A 156 3.98 17.15 1.14
CA GLN A 156 4.24 18.56 1.35
C GLN A 156 5.00 18.74 2.67
N GLY A 157 6.24 19.24 2.60
CA GLY A 157 7.06 19.49 3.79
C GLY A 157 7.30 18.24 4.65
N GLY A 158 7.46 17.07 4.03
CA GLY A 158 7.65 15.79 4.71
C GLY A 158 6.39 15.18 5.33
N LYS A 159 5.21 15.73 5.00
CA LYS A 159 3.91 15.19 5.42
C LYS A 159 3.07 14.84 4.21
N TRP A 160 2.32 13.75 4.32
CA TRP A 160 1.42 13.31 3.28
C TRP A 160 0.01 13.83 3.53
N GLU A 161 -0.57 14.49 2.54
CA GLU A 161 -1.91 15.08 2.59
C GLU A 161 -2.81 14.43 1.53
N SER A 162 -3.97 13.96 1.98
CA SER A 162 -4.97 13.31 1.13
C SER A 162 -6.15 14.24 0.88
N GLN A 163 -6.53 14.37 -0.40
CA GLN A 163 -7.70 15.12 -0.81
C GLN A 163 -8.60 14.24 -1.68
N GLN A 164 -9.88 14.15 -1.37
CA GLN A 164 -10.85 13.52 -2.27
C GLN A 164 -11.03 14.40 -3.51
N VAL A 165 -10.73 13.85 -4.69
CA VAL A 165 -10.77 14.58 -5.97
C VAL A 165 -11.92 14.14 -6.88
N ALA A 166 -12.42 12.93 -6.70
CA ALA A 166 -13.53 12.40 -7.47
C ALA A 166 -14.26 11.28 -6.70
N LYS A 167 -15.33 10.76 -7.30
CA LYS A 167 -16.07 9.61 -6.78
C LYS A 167 -16.62 8.77 -7.93
N ASP A 168 -16.32 7.49 -7.93
CA ASP A 168 -16.86 6.47 -8.84
C ASP A 168 -16.72 5.08 -8.21
N PHE A 169 -17.70 4.21 -8.44
CA PHE A 169 -17.80 2.94 -7.71
C PHE A 169 -17.13 1.78 -8.44
N SER A 170 -16.80 0.74 -7.66
CA SER A 170 -16.24 -0.52 -8.18
C SER A 170 -14.89 -0.38 -8.88
N ILE A 171 -14.13 0.69 -8.64
CA ILE A 171 -12.76 0.85 -9.14
C ILE A 171 -11.89 -0.23 -8.51
N SER A 172 -11.29 -1.09 -9.32
CA SER A 172 -10.46 -2.22 -8.86
C SER A 172 -9.02 -2.16 -9.34
N ALA A 173 -8.70 -1.30 -10.31
CA ALA A 173 -7.33 -1.08 -10.76
C ALA A 173 -7.14 0.31 -11.39
N PHE A 174 -5.87 0.72 -11.45
CA PHE A 174 -5.39 1.93 -12.09
C PHE A 174 -4.34 1.62 -13.15
N GLY A 175 -4.18 2.45 -14.17
CA GLY A 175 -3.13 2.29 -15.15
C GLY A 175 -2.71 3.62 -15.73
N TYR A 176 -1.61 3.60 -16.45
CA TYR A 176 -1.18 4.74 -17.26
C TYR A 176 -1.69 4.55 -18.68
N ASP A 177 -2.18 5.62 -19.29
CA ASP A 177 -2.22 5.72 -20.74
C ASP A 177 -0.78 5.85 -21.26
N PRO A 178 -0.25 4.88 -22.01
CA PRO A 178 1.14 4.90 -22.46
C PRO A 178 1.45 6.05 -23.44
N SER A 179 0.43 6.69 -24.04
CA SER A 179 0.61 7.79 -25.00
C SER A 179 0.82 9.16 -24.35
N ASN A 180 0.39 9.35 -23.10
CA ASN A 180 0.40 10.67 -22.46
C ASN A 180 0.58 10.65 -20.93
N GLY A 181 0.64 9.48 -20.29
CA GLY A 181 0.81 9.37 -18.84
C GLY A 181 -0.44 9.69 -18.02
N ASP A 182 -1.60 9.88 -18.66
CA ASP A 182 -2.86 10.07 -17.94
C ASP A 182 -3.25 8.81 -17.15
N VAL A 183 -4.01 9.03 -16.08
CA VAL A 183 -4.55 7.94 -15.26
C VAL A 183 -5.81 7.37 -15.89
N LEU A 184 -5.75 6.06 -16.12
CA LEU A 184 -6.89 5.21 -16.45
C LEU A 184 -7.32 4.45 -15.20
N VAL A 185 -8.62 4.20 -15.07
CA VAL A 185 -9.22 3.38 -14.02
C VAL A 185 -10.01 2.24 -14.64
N ALA A 186 -9.87 1.04 -14.09
CA ALA A 186 -10.70 -0.11 -14.43
C ALA A 186 -11.72 -0.34 -13.33
N SER A 187 -12.98 -0.54 -13.73
CA SER A 187 -14.09 -0.86 -12.84
C SER A 187 -14.53 -2.30 -13.05
N LEU A 188 -14.87 -3.01 -11.97
CA LEU A 188 -15.50 -4.34 -12.05
C LEU A 188 -16.90 -4.32 -12.70
N ALA A 189 -17.44 -3.14 -13.00
CA ALA A 189 -18.61 -2.98 -13.88
C ALA A 189 -18.27 -3.15 -15.38
N GLY A 190 -17.05 -3.54 -15.73
CA GLY A 190 -16.63 -3.78 -17.12
C GLY A 190 -16.24 -2.52 -17.90
N GLN A 191 -15.80 -1.48 -17.20
CA GLN A 191 -15.47 -0.18 -17.80
C GLN A 191 -14.00 0.18 -17.59
N ILE A 192 -13.39 0.75 -18.62
CA ILE A 192 -12.13 1.50 -18.50
C ILE A 192 -12.49 2.97 -18.69
N LYS A 193 -12.10 3.80 -17.72
CA LYS A 193 -12.41 5.24 -17.71
C LYS A 193 -11.10 6.02 -17.55
N ARG A 194 -11.13 7.30 -17.94
CA ARG A 194 -10.03 8.24 -17.75
C ARG A 194 -10.44 9.29 -16.74
N ILE A 195 -9.53 9.68 -15.85
CA ILE A 195 -9.72 10.86 -15.01
C ILE A 195 -9.48 12.11 -15.85
N VAL A 196 -10.45 13.01 -15.90
CA VAL A 196 -10.40 14.25 -16.67
C VAL A 196 -10.72 15.46 -15.79
N LYS A 197 -10.30 16.65 -16.24
CA LYS A 197 -10.72 17.91 -15.62
C LYS A 197 -12.23 18.10 -15.81
N LYS A 198 -12.89 18.69 -14.81
CA LYS A 198 -14.26 19.20 -14.95
C LYS A 198 -14.33 20.39 -15.90
#